data_AF-A0A3B0MWM4-F1
#
_entry.id   AF-A0A3B0MWM4-F1
#
_cell.length_a   1.000
_cell.length_b   1.000
_cell.length_c   1.000
_cell.angle_alpha   90.00
_cell.angle_beta   90.00
_cell.angle_gamma   90.00
#
_symmetry.space_group_name_H-M   'P 1'
#
loop_
_entity.id
_entity.type
_entity.pdbx_description
1 polymer ?
#
loop_
_entity_poly.entity_id
_entity_poly.type
_entity_poly.pdbx_seq_one_letter_code
_entity_poly.pdbx_strand_id
1 'polypeptide(L)'
;MTHPKPFGWTDGDSAISRSSNVSAISTAMQKDAALYAMALREDGLLPGTLVATGTGWRKIETLQPGDMVLTFDNGMQPVTRVHDLTIPQHALPEHKAFIMIVPQGVLGNRRRIELLPLQEIIIESDFAEETYG
;
A
#
# COMPACT_ATOMS: atom_id res chain seq x y z
N MET A 1 37.31 -11.99 -58.23
CA MET A 1 37.23 -10.56 -57.86
C MET A 1 35.98 -10.39 -57.01
N THR A 2 36.19 -10.32 -55.70
CA THR A 2 35.19 -10.33 -54.64
C THR A 2 34.69 -8.92 -54.36
N HIS A 3 33.39 -8.67 -54.55
CA HIS A 3 32.73 -7.46 -54.07
C HIS A 3 32.23 -7.68 -52.62
N PRO A 4 32.50 -6.75 -51.68
CA PRO A 4 32.08 -6.90 -50.29
C PRO A 4 30.61 -6.53 -50.09
N LYS A 5 29.92 -7.28 -49.22
CA LYS A 5 28.54 -7.01 -48.80
C LYS A 5 28.49 -5.82 -47.81
N PRO A 6 27.40 -5.04 -47.80
CA PRO A 6 27.24 -3.92 -46.88
C PRO A 6 26.91 -4.35 -45.44
N PHE A 7 27.25 -3.41 -44.57
CA PHE A 7 27.33 -3.40 -43.12
C PHE A 7 26.00 -3.74 -42.38
N GLY A 8 26.07 -4.75 -41.50
CA GLY A 8 25.48 -4.70 -40.15
C GLY A 8 23.96 -4.76 -39.97
N TRP A 9 23.32 -5.86 -40.35
CA TRP A 9 22.11 -6.33 -39.67
C TRP A 9 22.49 -7.53 -38.80
N THR A 10 22.30 -7.42 -37.49
CA THR A 10 22.28 -8.56 -36.58
C THR A 10 20.89 -8.64 -35.98
N ASP A 11 20.21 -9.74 -36.28
CA ASP A 11 19.06 -10.24 -35.54
C ASP A 11 19.46 -10.42 -34.07
N GLY A 12 19.16 -9.39 -33.29
CA GLY A 12 19.31 -9.38 -31.84
C GLY A 12 17.92 -9.41 -31.25
N ASP A 13 17.41 -10.62 -31.05
CA ASP A 13 16.21 -10.93 -30.30
C ASP A 13 16.45 -10.53 -28.83
N SER A 14 16.41 -9.23 -28.55
CA SER A 14 16.56 -8.68 -27.20
C SER A 14 15.24 -8.88 -26.47
N ALA A 15 15.08 -10.10 -25.97
CA ALA A 15 14.06 -10.49 -25.02
C ALA A 15 13.90 -9.43 -23.94
N ILE A 16 12.69 -8.90 -23.83
CA ILE A 16 12.24 -8.06 -22.73
C ILE A 16 12.51 -8.84 -21.44
N SER A 17 13.51 -8.38 -20.69
CA SER A 17 13.84 -8.90 -19.36
C SER A 17 12.65 -8.64 -18.44
N ARG A 18 11.76 -9.63 -18.34
CA ARG A 18 10.76 -9.71 -17.27
C ARG A 18 11.52 -9.93 -15.97
N SER A 19 12.00 -8.85 -15.35
CA SER A 19 12.60 -8.92 -14.03
C SER A 19 11.51 -9.23 -13.01
N SER A 20 11.34 -10.52 -12.77
CA SER A 20 10.57 -11.12 -11.69
C SER A 20 11.21 -10.78 -10.34
N ASN A 21 10.95 -9.58 -9.83
CA ASN A 21 11.24 -9.22 -8.45
C ASN A 21 9.96 -9.34 -7.62
N VAL A 22 9.54 -10.59 -7.42
CA VAL A 22 8.47 -11.00 -6.49
C VAL A 22 9.09 -11.55 -5.18
N SER A 23 10.41 -11.41 -4.97
CA SER A 23 11.14 -12.16 -3.94
C SER A 23 11.16 -11.56 -2.52
N ALA A 24 10.23 -10.69 -2.16
CA ALA A 24 10.06 -10.22 -0.77
C ALA A 24 8.69 -10.59 -0.17
N ILE A 25 8.03 -11.59 -0.77
CA ILE A 25 6.80 -12.17 -0.25
C ILE A 25 7.23 -13.27 0.74
N SER A 26 6.97 -13.08 2.03
CA SER A 26 7.36 -14.02 3.10
C SER A 26 6.91 -15.46 2.80
N THR A 27 7.62 -16.47 3.32
CA THR A 27 7.34 -17.90 3.05
C THR A 27 5.89 -18.33 3.38
N ALA A 28 5.19 -17.61 4.27
CA ALA A 28 3.76 -17.80 4.54
C ALA A 28 2.84 -17.23 3.43
N MET A 29 3.29 -16.16 2.76
CA MET A 29 2.59 -15.50 1.65
C MET A 29 2.83 -16.17 0.28
N GLN A 30 3.80 -17.09 0.16
CA GLN A 30 4.03 -17.84 -1.09
C GLN A 30 2.87 -18.76 -1.49
N LYS A 31 2.06 -19.20 -0.52
CA LYS A 31 1.16 -20.34 -0.74
C LYS A 31 -0.07 -20.02 -1.59
N ASP A 32 -0.43 -18.75 -1.77
CA ASP A 32 -1.50 -18.32 -2.69
C ASP A 32 -1.22 -16.92 -3.26
N ALA A 33 -0.10 -16.74 -3.95
CA ALA A 33 0.35 -15.43 -4.45
C ALA A 33 -0.72 -14.63 -5.21
N ALA A 34 -1.67 -15.29 -5.90
CA ALA A 34 -2.78 -14.64 -6.59
C ALA A 34 -3.91 -14.17 -5.64
N LEU A 35 -4.25 -14.96 -4.62
CA LEU A 35 -5.21 -14.57 -3.58
C LEU A 35 -4.64 -13.43 -2.74
N TYR A 36 -3.36 -13.54 -2.36
CA TYR A 36 -2.63 -12.47 -1.70
C TYR A 36 -2.54 -11.26 -2.61
N ALA A 37 -2.22 -11.40 -3.90
CA ALA A 37 -2.20 -10.28 -4.87
C ALA A 37 -3.54 -9.54 -4.96
N MET A 38 -4.66 -10.25 -4.85
CA MET A 38 -5.97 -9.61 -4.72
C MET A 38 -6.12 -8.89 -3.38
N ALA A 39 -5.70 -9.48 -2.26
CA ALA A 39 -5.77 -8.88 -0.92
C ALA A 39 -4.74 -7.76 -0.67
N LEU A 40 -3.69 -7.62 -1.50
CA LEU A 40 -2.57 -6.68 -1.30
C LEU A 40 -2.97 -5.20 -1.17
N ARG A 41 -4.23 -4.86 -1.45
CA ARG A 41 -4.73 -3.48 -1.42
C ARG A 41 -6.02 -3.36 -0.61
N GLU A 42 -6.14 -4.14 0.45
CA GLU A 42 -7.25 -4.06 1.41
C GLU A 42 -6.79 -3.56 2.78
N ASP A 43 -5.48 -3.58 3.07
CA ASP A 43 -4.90 -3.18 4.34
C ASP A 43 -3.69 -2.26 4.20
N GLY A 44 -3.28 -1.67 5.34
CA GLY A 44 -2.20 -0.70 5.40
C GLY A 44 -2.68 0.74 5.19
N LEU A 45 -1.72 1.64 5.00
CA LEU A 45 -1.96 3.07 4.86
C LEU A 45 -1.22 3.61 3.64
N LEU A 46 -1.88 4.48 2.88
CA LEU A 46 -1.28 5.13 1.71
C LEU A 46 -0.21 6.14 2.12
N PRO A 47 0.85 6.33 1.29
CA PRO A 47 1.81 7.41 1.49
C PRO A 47 1.11 8.77 1.63
N GLY A 48 1.58 9.59 2.57
CA GLY A 48 0.96 10.87 2.91
C GLY A 48 -0.12 10.79 3.99
N THR A 49 -0.58 9.58 4.36
CA THR A 49 -1.47 9.40 5.52
C THR A 49 -0.78 9.89 6.78
N LEU A 50 -1.48 10.71 7.58
CA LEU A 50 -0.94 11.25 8.81
C LEU A 50 -1.27 10.35 10.00
N VAL A 51 -0.24 10.01 10.77
CA VAL A 51 -0.33 9.26 12.02
C VAL A 51 0.03 10.19 13.16
N ALA A 52 -0.76 10.17 14.23
CA ALA A 52 -0.48 10.92 15.44
C ALA A 52 0.67 10.26 16.20
N THR A 53 1.69 11.06 16.55
CA THR A 53 2.86 10.63 17.33
C THR A 53 3.05 11.54 18.54
N GLY A 54 3.96 11.17 19.44
CA GLY A 54 4.26 11.99 20.63
C GLY A 54 4.79 13.40 20.31
N THR A 55 5.29 13.62 19.09
CA THR A 55 5.79 14.92 18.60
C THR A 55 4.83 15.62 17.63
N GLY A 56 3.61 15.09 17.46
CA GLY A 56 2.60 15.60 16.55
C GLY A 56 2.32 14.67 15.36
N TRP A 57 1.64 15.19 14.35
CA TRP A 57 1.27 14.42 13.16
C TRP A 57 2.46 14.20 12.23
N ARG A 58 2.76 12.95 11.90
CA ARG A 58 3.81 12.55 10.97
C ARG A 58 3.23 11.74 9.82
N LYS A 59 3.85 11.81 8.64
CA LYS A 59 3.43 10.97 7.51
C LYS A 59 3.86 9.53 7.76
N ILE A 60 3.02 8.57 7.37
CA ILE A 60 3.27 7.13 7.58
C ILE A 60 4.63 6.69 7.02
N GLU A 61 5.00 7.16 5.83
CA GLU A 61 6.26 6.80 5.17
C GLU A 61 7.52 7.31 5.91
N THR A 62 7.35 8.15 6.95
CA THR A 62 8.45 8.65 7.78
C THR A 62 8.60 7.89 9.10
N LEU A 63 7.67 6.99 9.44
CA LEU A 63 7.74 6.24 10.69
C LEU A 63 8.78 5.13 10.62
N GLN A 64 9.41 4.85 11.76
CA GLN A 64 10.41 3.80 11.94
C GLN A 64 10.08 2.93 13.15
N PRO A 65 10.58 1.67 13.20
CA PRO A 65 10.50 0.88 14.42
C PRO A 65 11.06 1.65 15.63
N GLY A 66 10.32 1.65 16.73
CA GLY A 66 10.60 2.42 17.94
C GLY A 66 9.88 3.77 18.02
N ASP A 67 9.36 4.31 16.92
CA ASP A 67 8.53 5.52 16.98
C ASP A 67 7.26 5.27 17.80
N MET A 68 6.87 6.25 18.63
CA MET A 68 5.64 6.16 19.43
C MET A 68 4.46 6.75 18.65
N VAL A 69 3.43 5.93 18.42
CA VAL A 69 2.18 6.31 17.75
C VAL A 69 1.00 6.28 18.71
N LEU A 70 0.03 7.16 18.53
CA LEU A 70 -1.20 7.15 19.30
C LEU A 70 -2.16 6.10 18.72
N THR A 71 -2.60 5.17 19.56
CA THR A 71 -3.63 4.18 19.25
C THR A 71 -4.95 4.59 19.92
N PHE A 72 -6.07 4.06 19.42
CA PHE A 72 -7.39 4.37 19.95
C PHE A 72 -7.54 3.91 21.42
N ASP A 73 -7.32 2.62 21.70
CA ASP A 73 -7.58 2.05 23.04
C ASP A 73 -6.40 2.15 24.02
N ASN A 74 -5.16 2.00 23.52
CA ASN A 74 -3.99 1.78 24.38
C ASN A 74 -3.06 3.00 24.46
N GLY A 75 -3.53 4.18 24.06
CA GLY A 75 -2.72 5.40 24.06
C GLY A 75 -1.46 5.28 23.20
N MET A 76 -0.34 5.82 23.69
CA MET A 76 0.94 5.81 22.95
C MET A 76 1.57 4.41 22.95
N GLN A 77 1.82 3.86 21.76
CA GLN A 77 2.40 2.53 21.56
C GLN A 77 3.62 2.59 20.61
N PRO A 78 4.66 1.76 20.84
CA PRO A 78 5.81 1.71 19.97
C PRO A 78 5.52 0.95 18.68
N VAL A 79 5.95 1.48 17.55
CA VAL A 79 5.97 0.75 16.27
C VAL A 79 7.01 -0.37 16.38
N THR A 80 6.61 -1.62 16.21
CA THR A 80 7.54 -2.76 16.29
C THR A 80 8.17 -3.11 14.94
N ARG A 81 7.47 -2.81 13.84
CA ARG A 81 7.90 -3.09 12.48
C ARG A 81 7.17 -2.18 11.50
N VAL A 82 7.83 -1.87 10.40
CA VAL A 82 7.23 -1.17 9.25
C VAL A 82 7.41 -2.07 8.03
N HIS A 83 6.34 -2.22 7.25
CA HIS A 83 6.35 -2.89 5.96
C HIS A 83 5.89 -1.89 4.89
N ASP A 84 6.64 -1.80 3.81
CA ASP A 84 6.29 -1.02 2.64
C ASP A 84 6.11 -1.93 1.43
N LEU A 85 5.12 -1.59 0.59
CA LEU A 85 4.83 -2.33 -0.63
C LEU A 85 4.49 -1.34 -1.73
N THR A 86 5.27 -1.38 -2.82
CA THR A 86 4.98 -0.63 -4.05
C THR A 86 4.48 -1.59 -5.11
N ILE A 87 3.23 -1.39 -5.54
CA ILE A 87 2.59 -2.21 -6.57
C ILE A 87 2.46 -1.39 -7.85
N PRO A 88 3.01 -1.84 -8.99
CA PRO A 88 2.77 -1.20 -10.27
C PRO A 88 1.28 -1.19 -10.62
N GLN A 89 0.75 -0.10 -11.16
CA GLN A 89 -0.68 0.03 -11.46
C GLN A 89 -1.21 -1.10 -12.35
N HIS A 90 -0.42 -1.56 -13.34
CA HIS A 90 -0.81 -2.64 -14.24
C HIS A 90 -0.88 -4.01 -13.57
N ALA A 91 -0.35 -4.17 -12.35
CA ALA A 91 -0.42 -5.39 -11.57
C ALA A 91 -1.63 -5.40 -10.61
N LEU A 92 -2.38 -4.29 -10.52
CA LEU A 92 -3.59 -4.23 -9.71
C LEU A 92 -4.77 -4.84 -10.46
N PRO A 93 -5.62 -5.65 -9.80
CA PRO A 93 -6.93 -5.99 -10.34
C PRO A 93 -7.74 -4.73 -10.65
N GLU A 94 -8.42 -4.70 -11.80
CA GLU A 94 -9.17 -3.51 -12.26
C GLU A 94 -10.17 -3.01 -11.22
N HIS A 95 -10.91 -3.93 -10.60
CA HIS A 95 -11.88 -3.62 -9.53
C HIS A 95 -11.25 -3.17 -8.19
N LYS A 96 -9.92 -3.05 -8.11
CA LYS A 96 -9.19 -2.48 -6.95
C LYS A 96 -8.23 -1.36 -7.36
N ALA A 97 -8.23 -0.96 -8.64
CA ALA A 97 -7.35 0.07 -9.18
C ALA A 97 -7.88 1.50 -8.92
N PHE A 98 -8.43 1.75 -7.72
CA PHE A 98 -8.94 3.05 -7.31
C PHE A 98 -8.62 3.35 -5.84
N ILE A 99 -8.88 4.59 -5.43
CA ILE A 99 -8.78 5.08 -4.06
C ILE A 99 -10.15 5.54 -3.61
N MET A 100 -10.54 5.18 -2.40
CA MET A 100 -11.74 5.71 -1.76
C MET A 100 -11.41 7.04 -1.08
N ILE A 101 -12.26 8.04 -1.26
CA ILE A 101 -12.07 9.37 -0.67
C ILE A 101 -13.16 9.61 0.37
N VAL A 102 -12.72 9.89 1.60
CA VAL A 102 -13.58 10.46 2.63
C VAL A 102 -13.34 11.98 2.63
N PRO A 103 -14.33 12.80 2.24
CA PRO A 103 -14.19 14.25 2.29
C PRO A 103 -13.93 14.76 3.70
N GLN A 104 -13.37 15.96 3.80
CA GLN A 104 -13.16 16.61 5.10
C GLN A 104 -14.47 16.76 5.87
N GLY A 105 -14.44 16.43 7.16
CA GLY A 105 -15.55 16.63 8.09
C GLY A 105 -16.65 15.57 8.05
N VAL A 106 -16.57 14.57 7.15
CA VAL A 106 -17.62 13.55 7.00
C VAL A 106 -17.62 12.54 8.15
N LEU A 107 -16.43 12.14 8.63
CA LEU A 107 -16.25 11.19 9.72
C LEU A 107 -15.55 11.84 10.93
N GLY A 108 -15.77 13.13 11.16
CA GLY A 108 -15.01 13.91 12.16
C GLY A 108 -13.55 14.18 11.77
N ASN A 109 -13.13 13.75 10.58
CA ASN A 109 -11.79 13.94 10.05
C ASN A 109 -11.52 15.41 9.68
N ARG A 110 -10.42 15.98 10.17
CA ARG A 110 -10.03 17.39 9.90
C ARG A 110 -9.55 17.66 8.48
N ARG A 111 -9.24 16.61 7.71
CA ARG A 111 -8.72 16.67 6.34
C ARG A 111 -9.30 15.52 5.56
N ARG A 112 -9.31 15.61 4.23
CA ARG A 112 -9.66 14.46 3.37
C ARG A 112 -8.82 13.22 3.77
N ILE A 113 -9.44 12.05 3.77
CA ILE A 113 -8.76 10.77 3.99
C ILE A 113 -8.83 9.98 2.67
N GLU A 114 -7.70 9.38 2.31
CA GLU A 114 -7.56 8.48 1.17
C GLU A 114 -7.44 7.06 1.72
N LEU A 115 -8.35 6.18 1.32
CA LEU A 115 -8.44 4.80 1.80
C LEU A 115 -8.26 3.83 0.63
N LEU A 116 -7.71 2.66 0.93
CA LEU A 116 -7.70 1.56 -0.01
C LEU A 116 -9.12 0.99 -0.19
N PRO A 117 -9.42 0.37 -1.33
CA PRO A 117 -10.66 -0.38 -1.50
C PRO A 117 -10.81 -1.45 -0.42
N LEU A 118 -12.01 -1.60 0.14
CA LEU A 118 -12.33 -2.60 1.17
C LEU A 118 -11.57 -2.44 2.50
N GLN A 119 -10.85 -1.34 2.69
CA GLN A 119 -10.13 -1.08 3.92
C GLN A 119 -11.11 -0.92 5.09
N GLU A 120 -10.86 -1.70 6.14
CA GLU A 120 -11.61 -1.60 7.39
C GLU A 120 -11.28 -0.28 8.10
N ILE A 121 -12.32 0.40 8.57
CA ILE A 121 -12.22 1.62 9.35
C ILE A 121 -13.04 1.49 10.62
N ILE A 122 -12.51 2.02 11.72
CA ILE A 122 -13.23 2.16 12.98
C ILE A 122 -13.79 3.58 13.03
N ILE A 123 -15.07 3.68 13.34
CA ILE A 123 -15.78 4.95 13.48
C ILE A 123 -16.39 4.96 14.87
N GLU A 124 -16.09 6.00 15.65
CA GLU A 124 -16.83 6.29 16.88
C GLU A 124 -18.22 6.82 16.50
N SER A 125 -19.26 6.20 17.06
CA SER A 125 -20.65 6.54 16.73
C SER A 125 -21.53 6.33 17.95
N ASP A 126 -21.95 7.44 18.57
CA ASP A 126 -22.89 7.46 19.69
C ASP A 126 -24.18 6.68 19.36
N PHE A 127 -24.66 6.80 18.12
CA PHE A 127 -25.85 6.08 17.66
C PHE A 127 -25.65 4.56 17.61
N ALA A 128 -24.46 4.11 17.20
CA ALA A 128 -24.15 2.69 17.17
C ALA A 128 -24.05 2.12 18.59
N GLU A 129 -23.47 2.88 19.53
CA GLU A 129 -23.42 2.54 20.94
C GLU A 129 -24.83 2.45 21.55
N GLU A 130 -25.71 3.43 21.31
CA GLU A 130 -27.09 3.41 21.82
C GLU A 130 -27.91 2.23 21.26
N THR A 131 -27.67 1.83 20.01
CA THR A 131 -28.48 0.80 19.34
C THR A 131 -27.99 -0.63 19.61
N TYR A 132 -26.68 -0.83 19.80
CA TYR A 132 -26.04 -2.16 19.82
C TYR A 132 -25.13 -2.42 21.03
N GLY A 133 -24.92 -1.42 21.89
CA GLY A 133 -24.06 -1.49 23.09
C GLY A 133 -24.73 -2.12 24.31
#